data_AF-A0A8H3CH53-F1
#
_entry.id   AF-A0A8H3CH53-F1
#
_cell.length_a   1.000
_cell.length_b   1.000
_cell.length_c   1.000
_cell.angle_alpha   90.00
_cell.angle_beta   90.00
_cell.angle_gamma   90.00
#
_symmetry.space_group_name_H-M   'P 1'
#
loop_
_entity.id
_entity.type
_entity.pdbx_description
1 polymer ?
#
loop_
_entity_poly.entity_id
_entity_poly.type
_entity_poly.pdbx_seq_one_letter_code
_entity_poly.pdbx_strand_id
1 'polypeptide(L)'
;MSVKQNIVIVGSGGGGVVLVKALQKQINPETHQLVVVEKRDYYAHWPGLVRGSVTSEGSINEDSLIPVDRAFDPSVRLVRSAAKQITSTEVITESGEHIAYSHLVLATGSLWNGALALPDSREQALEHFKAFRKQLEAAKDVVIVGGGAVGIEYAGELAHYYPNTKVTLVHSLPDLTNDTYPAKFRKSVLDGVTKLGVQVVLGDKLPTDSSPKDGH
;
A
#
# COMPACT_ATOMS: atom_id res chain seq x y z
N MET A 1 -6.09 -38.75 14.58
CA MET A 1 -6.61 -37.64 13.74
C MET A 1 -5.65 -37.47 12.59
N SER A 2 -6.12 -37.39 11.34
CA SER A 2 -5.22 -37.14 10.20
C SER A 2 -4.65 -35.73 10.27
N VAL A 3 -3.40 -35.54 9.86
CA VAL A 3 -2.78 -34.22 9.74
C VAL A 3 -3.55 -33.41 8.70
N LYS A 4 -4.08 -32.24 9.10
CA LYS A 4 -4.79 -31.35 8.18
C LYS A 4 -3.83 -30.83 7.11
N GLN A 5 -4.31 -30.69 5.89
CA GLN A 5 -3.56 -30.11 4.79
C GLN A 5 -3.61 -28.58 4.87
N ASN A 6 -2.45 -27.93 4.93
CA ASN A 6 -2.40 -26.47 4.99
C ASN A 6 -2.63 -25.86 3.60
N ILE A 7 -3.45 -24.81 3.57
CA ILE A 7 -3.50 -23.82 2.49
C ILE A 7 -2.85 -22.57 3.07
N VAL A 8 -1.66 -22.22 2.58
CA VAL A 8 -0.87 -21.10 3.10
C VAL A 8 -1.08 -19.88 2.21
N ILE A 9 -1.44 -18.76 2.82
CA ILE A 9 -1.59 -17.46 2.18
C ILE A 9 -0.52 -16.52 2.74
N VAL A 10 0.40 -16.07 1.89
CA VAL A 10 1.44 -15.10 2.27
C VAL A 10 0.95 -13.70 1.91
N GLY A 11 0.67 -12.89 2.94
CA GLY A 11 0.11 -11.55 2.84
C GLY A 11 -1.41 -11.52 3.03
N SER A 12 -1.86 -10.65 3.92
CA SER A 12 -3.27 -10.34 4.15
C SER A 12 -3.60 -8.90 3.73
N GLY A 13 -3.14 -8.51 2.54
CA GLY A 13 -3.58 -7.28 1.87
C GLY A 13 -4.95 -7.45 1.18
N GLY A 14 -5.26 -6.55 0.23
CA GLY A 14 -6.55 -6.52 -0.46
C GLY A 14 -6.96 -7.86 -1.08
N GLY A 15 -6.03 -8.58 -1.71
CA GLY A 15 -6.29 -9.92 -2.24
C GLY A 15 -6.37 -11.00 -1.16
N GLY A 16 -5.42 -11.01 -0.22
CA GLY A 16 -5.30 -12.05 0.81
C GLY A 16 -6.49 -12.10 1.76
N VAL A 17 -6.94 -10.94 2.27
CA VAL A 17 -8.10 -10.88 3.18
C VAL A 17 -9.37 -11.34 2.49
N VAL A 18 -9.60 -10.90 1.25
CA VAL A 18 -10.78 -11.29 0.47
C VAL A 18 -10.79 -12.80 0.24
N LEU A 19 -9.64 -13.37 -0.14
CA LEU A 19 -9.51 -14.81 -0.37
C LEU A 19 -9.75 -15.62 0.91
N VAL A 20 -9.11 -15.25 2.02
CA VAL A 20 -9.25 -15.98 3.29
C VAL A 20 -10.70 -15.94 3.77
N LYS A 21 -11.37 -14.77 3.70
CA LYS A 21 -12.79 -14.63 4.07
C LYS A 21 -13.74 -15.46 3.20
N ALA A 22 -13.41 -15.66 1.93
CA ALA A 22 -14.17 -16.52 1.05
C ALA A 22 -13.92 -18.01 1.35
N LEU A 23 -12.66 -18.39 1.52
CA LEU A 23 -12.25 -19.79 1.74
C LEU A 23 -12.64 -20.33 3.11
N GLN A 24 -12.56 -19.52 4.17
CA GLN A 24 -12.89 -19.97 5.55
C GLN A 24 -14.33 -20.50 5.66
N LYS A 25 -15.23 -20.09 4.74
CA LYS A 25 -16.62 -20.53 4.66
C LYS A 25 -16.84 -21.78 3.77
N GLN A 26 -15.84 -22.16 2.98
CA GLN A 26 -15.98 -23.18 1.93
C GLN A 26 -15.11 -24.40 2.16
N ILE A 27 -14.00 -24.26 2.90
CA ILE A 27 -13.10 -25.40 3.16
C ILE A 27 -13.73 -26.38 4.14
N ASN A 28 -13.38 -27.66 4.00
CA ASN A 28 -13.71 -28.68 4.99
C ASN A 28 -12.70 -28.60 6.16
N PRO A 29 -13.12 -28.16 7.36
CA PRO A 29 -12.21 -27.95 8.48
C PRO A 29 -11.63 -29.25 9.05
N GLU A 30 -12.20 -30.42 8.73
CA GLU A 30 -11.65 -31.72 9.16
C GLU A 30 -10.41 -32.13 8.36
N THR A 31 -10.28 -31.61 7.13
CA THR A 31 -9.23 -32.02 6.18
C THR A 31 -8.22 -30.92 5.89
N HIS A 32 -8.63 -29.64 5.98
CA HIS A 32 -7.80 -28.49 5.62
C HIS A 32 -7.72 -27.46 6.73
N GLN A 33 -6.62 -26.71 6.75
CA GLN A 33 -6.41 -25.55 7.62
C GLN A 33 -5.94 -24.36 6.78
N LEU A 34 -6.54 -23.19 6.99
CA LEU A 34 -6.00 -21.94 6.45
C LEU A 34 -4.91 -21.41 7.37
N VAL A 35 -3.76 -21.10 6.79
CA VAL A 35 -2.65 -20.45 7.48
C VAL A 35 -2.32 -19.15 6.76
N VAL A 36 -2.38 -18.03 7.47
CA VAL A 36 -2.07 -16.70 6.93
C VAL A 36 -0.75 -16.26 7.51
N VAL A 37 0.22 -15.95 6.66
CA VAL A 37 1.51 -15.38 7.06
C VAL A 37 1.47 -13.89 6.73
N GLU A 38 1.38 -13.04 7.74
CA GLU A 38 1.36 -11.58 7.59
C GLU A 38 2.27 -10.95 8.65
N LYS A 39 3.17 -10.07 8.20
CA LYS A 39 4.08 -9.35 9.08
C LYS A 39 3.42 -8.16 9.78
N ARG A 40 2.45 -7.49 9.13
CA ARG A 40 1.76 -6.33 9.70
C ARG A 40 0.68 -6.71 10.68
N ASP A 41 0.53 -5.93 11.75
CA ASP A 41 -0.59 -6.08 12.69
C ASP A 41 -1.90 -5.41 12.21
N TYR A 42 -1.88 -4.78 11.03
CA TYR A 42 -2.99 -4.04 10.44
C TYR A 42 -3.14 -4.30 8.92
N TYR A 43 -4.33 -4.00 8.42
CA TYR A 43 -4.68 -3.92 7.01
C TYR A 43 -4.58 -2.46 6.57
N ALA A 44 -3.85 -2.23 5.48
CA ALA A 44 -3.70 -0.92 4.87
C ALA A 44 -4.83 -0.67 3.85
N HIS A 45 -5.76 0.24 4.17
CA HIS A 45 -6.72 0.76 3.19
C HIS A 45 -6.03 1.80 2.30
N TRP A 46 -5.28 1.31 1.31
CA TRP A 46 -4.40 2.12 0.46
C TRP A 46 -5.01 3.41 -0.09
N PRO A 47 -6.27 3.44 -0.60
CA PRO A 47 -6.86 4.69 -1.10
C PRO A 47 -6.99 5.76 -0.01
N GLY A 48 -7.35 5.37 1.21
CA GLY A 48 -7.46 6.30 2.34
C GLY A 48 -6.10 6.78 2.86
N LEU A 49 -5.05 5.96 2.70
CA LEU A 49 -3.71 6.29 3.18
C LEU A 49 -2.98 7.34 2.35
N VAL A 50 -3.38 7.56 1.08
CA VAL A 50 -2.87 8.71 0.31
C VAL A 50 -3.17 10.00 1.07
N ARG A 51 -4.45 10.26 1.39
CA ARG A 51 -4.85 11.40 2.22
C ARG A 51 -4.31 11.31 3.65
N GLY A 52 -4.38 10.14 4.29
CA GLY A 52 -3.91 9.96 5.67
C GLY A 52 -2.41 10.19 5.87
N SER A 53 -1.62 10.06 4.81
CA SER A 53 -0.22 10.47 4.86
C SER A 53 -0.02 11.98 4.79
N VAL A 54 -0.95 12.73 4.17
CA VAL A 54 -0.86 14.18 3.97
C VAL A 54 -1.50 14.96 5.12
N THR A 55 -2.58 14.45 5.72
CA THR A 55 -3.29 15.13 6.82
C THR A 55 -3.64 14.16 7.96
N SER A 56 -3.78 14.69 9.17
CA SER A 56 -4.37 13.97 10.32
C SER A 56 -5.82 14.36 10.60
N GLU A 57 -6.42 15.21 9.75
CA GLU A 57 -7.81 15.61 9.91
C GLU A 57 -8.76 14.40 9.85
N GLY A 58 -9.72 14.36 10.76
CA GLY A 58 -10.74 13.31 10.82
C GLY A 58 -10.21 11.90 11.08
N SER A 59 -8.99 11.76 11.65
CA SER A 59 -8.38 10.45 11.96
C SER A 59 -8.26 9.50 10.75
N ILE A 60 -8.25 10.03 9.52
CA ILE A 60 -8.29 9.20 8.31
C ILE A 60 -7.10 8.23 8.20
N ASN A 61 -5.93 8.61 8.71
CA ASN A 61 -4.76 7.73 8.80
C ASN A 61 -4.99 6.59 9.79
N GLU A 62 -5.60 6.85 10.94
CA GLU A 62 -5.90 5.84 11.96
C GLU A 62 -6.96 4.86 11.48
N ASP A 63 -8.02 5.37 10.84
CA ASP A 63 -9.14 4.59 10.32
C ASP A 63 -8.75 3.75 9.09
N SER A 64 -7.77 4.23 8.32
CA SER A 64 -7.25 3.50 7.16
C SER A 64 -6.20 2.44 7.51
N LEU A 65 -5.71 2.40 8.76
CA LEU A 65 -4.87 1.33 9.31
C LEU A 65 -5.71 0.43 10.22
N ILE A 66 -6.36 -0.57 9.64
CA ILE A 66 -7.39 -1.35 10.32
C ILE A 66 -6.75 -2.56 11.03
N PRO A 67 -6.85 -2.69 12.37
CA PRO A 67 -6.30 -3.85 13.08
C PRO A 67 -6.88 -5.17 12.56
N VAL A 68 -6.04 -6.19 12.33
CA VAL A 68 -6.48 -7.45 11.72
C VAL A 68 -6.75 -8.58 12.71
N ASP A 69 -6.67 -8.32 14.02
CA ASP A 69 -6.87 -9.35 15.06
C ASP A 69 -8.26 -9.99 15.03
N ARG A 70 -9.23 -9.31 14.41
CA ARG A 70 -10.60 -9.80 14.20
C ARG A 70 -10.97 -9.96 12.72
N ALA A 71 -9.98 -10.02 11.84
CA ALA A 71 -10.23 -10.12 10.40
C ALA A 71 -10.71 -11.51 9.96
N PHE A 72 -10.37 -12.56 10.71
CA PHE A 72 -10.57 -13.96 10.34
C PHE A 72 -11.31 -14.76 11.41
N ASP A 73 -11.91 -15.89 11.01
CA ASP A 73 -12.48 -16.85 11.96
C ASP A 73 -11.39 -17.42 12.89
N PRO A 74 -11.72 -17.78 14.14
CA PRO A 74 -10.75 -18.39 15.07
C PRO A 74 -10.09 -19.68 14.58
N SER A 75 -10.66 -20.34 13.56
CA SER A 75 -10.09 -21.53 12.92
C SER A 75 -8.92 -21.23 11.99
N VAL A 76 -8.78 -19.98 11.54
CA VAL A 76 -7.67 -19.52 10.69
C VAL A 76 -6.44 -19.30 11.56
N ARG A 77 -5.34 -19.95 11.19
CA ARG A 77 -4.06 -19.76 11.89
C ARG A 77 -3.34 -18.54 11.34
N LEU A 78 -3.28 -17.46 12.12
CA LEU A 78 -2.51 -16.26 11.77
C LEU A 78 -1.09 -16.35 12.33
N VAL A 79 -0.10 -16.27 11.45
CA VAL A 79 1.33 -16.24 11.76
C VAL A 79 1.84 -14.82 11.55
N ARG A 80 2.17 -14.13 12.65
CA ARG A 80 2.70 -12.76 12.68
C ARG A 80 4.20 -12.75 12.33
N SER A 81 4.52 -12.91 11.05
CA SER A 81 5.91 -12.91 10.57
C SER A 81 5.96 -12.67 9.06
N ALA A 82 7.09 -12.18 8.56
CA ALA A 82 7.36 -12.15 7.13
C ALA A 82 7.74 -13.55 6.63
N ALA A 83 7.37 -13.86 5.38
CA ALA A 83 7.94 -15.01 4.69
C ALA A 83 9.37 -14.67 4.25
N LYS A 84 10.34 -15.44 4.74
CA LYS A 84 11.76 -15.28 4.41
C LYS A 84 12.15 -16.07 3.17
N GLN A 85 11.66 -17.30 3.06
CA GLN A 85 11.96 -18.19 1.94
C GLN A 85 10.75 -19.07 1.65
N ILE A 86 10.56 -19.41 0.38
CA ILE A 86 9.52 -20.33 -0.08
C ILE A 86 10.23 -21.43 -0.87
N THR A 87 10.00 -22.68 -0.48
CA THR A 87 10.48 -23.87 -1.21
C THR A 87 9.34 -24.47 -2.02
N SER A 88 9.52 -25.64 -2.63
CA SER A 88 8.43 -26.34 -3.30
C SER A 88 7.35 -26.87 -2.35
N THR A 89 7.64 -26.99 -1.04
CA THR A 89 6.77 -27.69 -0.09
C THR A 89 6.45 -26.89 1.17
N GLU A 90 7.18 -25.81 1.46
CA GLU A 90 7.02 -25.04 2.69
C GLU A 90 7.32 -23.55 2.55
N VAL A 91 6.75 -22.76 3.45
CA VAL A 91 7.11 -21.37 3.71
C VAL A 91 7.95 -21.31 4.98
N ILE A 92 9.12 -20.71 4.90
CA ILE A 92 10.02 -20.45 6.03
C ILE A 92 9.84 -18.99 6.42
N THR A 93 9.45 -18.73 7.67
CA THR A 93 9.22 -17.37 8.18
C THR A 93 10.48 -16.74 8.76
N GLU A 94 10.51 -15.41 8.91
CA GLU A 94 11.60 -14.73 9.62
C GLU A 94 11.67 -15.11 11.11
N SER A 95 10.55 -15.52 11.71
CA SER A 95 10.52 -16.08 13.07
C SER A 95 11.10 -17.50 13.17
N GLY A 96 11.52 -18.11 12.05
CA GLY A 96 12.12 -19.45 11.99
C GLY A 96 11.10 -20.59 11.91
N GLU A 97 9.82 -20.30 11.65
CA GLU A 97 8.80 -21.32 11.49
C GLU A 97 8.84 -21.91 10.07
N HIS A 98 8.74 -23.24 9.98
CA HIS A 98 8.59 -23.98 8.73
C HIS A 98 7.14 -24.44 8.58
N ILE A 99 6.44 -23.92 7.58
CA ILE A 99 5.02 -24.16 7.35
C ILE A 99 4.86 -24.93 6.05
N ALA A 100 4.73 -26.26 6.16
CA ALA A 100 4.41 -27.11 5.02
C ALA A 100 3.03 -26.77 4.46
N TYR A 101 2.87 -26.86 3.14
CA TYR A 101 1.61 -26.58 2.46
C TYR A 101 1.26 -27.60 1.39
N SER A 102 -0.05 -27.79 1.18
CA SER A 102 -0.61 -28.47 0.00
C SER A 102 -0.91 -27.48 -1.12
N HIS A 103 -1.23 -26.23 -0.74
CA HIS A 103 -1.54 -25.13 -1.64
C HIS A 103 -0.90 -23.85 -1.09
N LEU A 104 -0.32 -23.05 -1.97
CA LEU A 104 0.31 -21.78 -1.63
C LEU A 104 -0.32 -20.66 -2.45
N VAL A 105 -0.62 -19.55 -1.79
CA VAL A 105 -1.09 -18.31 -2.43
C VAL A 105 -0.17 -17.16 -2.04
N LEU A 106 0.38 -16.48 -3.04
CA LEU A 106 1.20 -15.30 -2.87
C LEU A 106 0.35 -14.04 -3.08
N ALA A 107 0.05 -13.35 -1.98
CA ALA A 107 -0.72 -12.11 -1.95
C ALA A 107 0.11 -10.98 -1.29
N THR A 108 1.41 -10.95 -1.59
CA THR A 108 2.42 -10.10 -0.93
C THR A 108 2.34 -8.62 -1.29
N GLY A 109 1.61 -8.27 -2.35
CA GLY A 109 1.46 -6.88 -2.80
C GLY A 109 2.73 -6.33 -3.44
N SER A 110 2.95 -5.02 -3.27
CA SER A 110 4.05 -4.27 -3.88
C SER A 110 4.86 -3.53 -2.82
N LEU A 111 6.11 -3.22 -3.15
CA LEU A 111 6.96 -2.34 -2.35
C LEU A 111 6.70 -0.89 -2.77
N TRP A 112 6.57 -0.03 -1.77
CA TRP A 112 6.32 1.40 -1.94
C TRP A 112 7.47 2.21 -1.35
N ASN A 113 7.53 3.49 -1.70
CA ASN A 113 8.48 4.47 -1.17
C ASN A 113 7.74 5.58 -0.41
N GLY A 114 8.52 6.45 0.24
CA GLY A 114 7.99 7.62 0.96
C GLY A 114 6.97 7.25 2.02
N ALA A 115 5.86 7.99 2.10
CA ALA A 115 4.86 7.80 3.13
C ALA A 115 4.13 6.45 3.06
N LEU A 116 3.97 5.86 1.87
CA LEU A 116 3.31 4.57 1.69
C LEU A 116 4.25 3.37 1.92
N ALA A 117 5.54 3.60 2.19
CA ALA A 117 6.47 2.58 2.67
C ALA A 117 6.20 2.25 4.14
N LEU A 118 5.06 1.60 4.39
CA LEU A 118 4.55 1.44 5.75
C LEU A 118 5.40 0.46 6.58
N PRO A 119 5.75 0.82 7.84
CA PRO A 119 6.28 -0.10 8.84
C PRO A 119 5.34 -1.26 9.17
N ASP A 120 5.89 -2.30 9.82
CA ASP A 120 5.12 -3.50 10.11
C ASP A 120 4.10 -3.32 11.25
N SER A 121 4.39 -2.50 12.27
CA SER A 121 3.40 -2.21 13.32
C SER A 121 2.54 -0.98 13.00
N ARG A 122 1.27 -1.03 13.39
CA ARG A 122 0.33 0.09 13.21
C ARG A 122 0.83 1.35 13.91
N GLU A 123 1.38 1.21 15.11
CA GLU A 123 1.95 2.31 15.88
C GLU A 123 3.10 2.98 15.12
N GLN A 124 4.05 2.20 14.60
CA GLN A 124 5.16 2.73 13.82
C GLN A 124 4.67 3.38 12.52
N ALA A 125 3.63 2.84 11.88
CA ALA A 125 3.03 3.45 10.71
C ALA A 125 2.38 4.81 11.00
N LEU A 126 1.76 4.99 12.16
CA LEU A 126 1.22 6.29 12.58
C LEU A 126 2.32 7.32 12.83
N GLU A 127 3.41 6.93 13.50
CA GLU A 127 4.57 7.81 13.69
C GLU A 127 5.29 8.09 12.36
N HIS A 128 5.33 7.13 11.43
CA HIS A 128 5.83 7.33 10.07
C HIS A 128 5.07 8.43 9.34
N PHE A 129 3.73 8.41 9.37
CA PHE A 129 2.94 9.48 8.77
C PHE A 129 3.14 10.83 9.45
N LYS A 130 3.28 10.86 10.77
CA LYS A 130 3.58 12.10 11.50
C LYS A 130 4.94 12.68 11.13
N ALA A 131 5.96 11.83 10.97
CA ALA A 131 7.28 12.26 10.51
C ALA A 131 7.20 12.80 9.07
N PHE A 132 6.48 12.12 8.18
CA PHE A 132 6.27 12.56 6.81
C PHE A 132 5.55 13.91 6.73
N ARG A 133 4.47 14.12 7.51
CA ARG A 133 3.77 15.42 7.55
C ARG A 133 4.67 16.56 8.03
N LYS A 134 5.56 16.33 8.99
CA LYS A 134 6.55 17.34 9.40
C LYS A 134 7.51 17.72 8.26
N GLN A 135 7.88 16.75 7.42
CA GLN A 135 8.68 17.04 6.22
C GLN A 135 7.89 17.90 5.23
N LEU A 136 6.61 17.59 5.02
CA LEU A 136 5.71 18.39 4.17
C LEU A 136 5.53 19.82 4.70
N GLU A 137 5.35 19.99 6.01
CA GLU A 137 5.22 21.31 6.65
C GLU A 137 6.47 22.20 6.46
N ALA A 138 7.65 21.59 6.40
CA ALA A 138 8.91 22.30 6.16
C ALA A 138 9.20 22.53 4.66
N ALA A 139 8.54 21.78 3.77
CA ALA A 139 8.82 21.78 2.34
C ALA A 139 8.24 23.03 1.65
N LYS A 140 9.10 23.72 0.91
CA LYS A 140 8.71 24.81 0.00
C LYS A 140 8.33 24.29 -1.38
N ASP A 141 8.98 23.22 -1.80
CA ASP A 141 8.82 22.61 -3.12
C ASP A 141 8.70 21.09 -2.95
N VAL A 142 7.70 20.49 -3.60
CA VAL A 142 7.47 19.04 -3.61
C VAL A 142 7.37 18.58 -5.06
N VAL A 143 8.15 17.57 -5.41
CA VAL A 143 8.11 16.92 -6.73
C VAL A 143 7.52 15.53 -6.59
N ILE A 144 6.45 15.26 -7.33
CA ILE A 144 5.79 13.96 -7.42
C ILE A 144 6.18 13.33 -8.76
N VAL A 145 6.72 12.12 -8.70
CA VAL A 145 7.16 11.37 -9.88
C VAL A 145 6.11 10.33 -10.23
N GLY A 146 5.51 10.48 -11.41
CA GLY A 146 4.48 9.60 -11.95
C GLY A 146 3.09 10.24 -11.88
N GLY A 147 2.53 10.58 -13.04
CA GLY A 147 1.17 11.09 -13.24
C GLY A 147 0.10 10.01 -13.30
N GLY A 148 0.28 8.89 -12.60
CA GLY A 148 -0.74 7.86 -12.39
C GLY A 148 -1.73 8.25 -11.29
N ALA A 149 -2.74 7.40 -11.04
CA ALA A 149 -3.82 7.69 -10.08
C ALA A 149 -3.30 8.18 -8.71
N VAL A 150 -2.35 7.44 -8.11
CA VAL A 150 -1.76 7.79 -6.80
C VAL A 150 -1.03 9.14 -6.83
N GLY A 151 -0.26 9.42 -7.87
CA GLY A 151 0.47 10.68 -7.98
C GLY A 151 -0.47 11.88 -8.19
N ILE A 152 -1.55 11.69 -8.96
CA ILE A 152 -2.61 12.69 -9.13
C ILE A 152 -3.34 12.95 -7.81
N GLU A 153 -3.67 11.90 -7.05
CA GLU A 153 -4.29 12.04 -5.74
C GLU A 153 -3.37 12.82 -4.79
N TYR A 154 -2.09 12.44 -4.68
CA TYR A 154 -1.11 13.19 -3.89
C TYR A 154 -1.02 14.66 -4.31
N ALA A 155 -1.00 14.94 -5.61
CA ALA A 155 -0.92 16.31 -6.10
C ALA A 155 -2.12 17.15 -5.65
N GLY A 156 -3.32 16.57 -5.69
CA GLY A 156 -4.53 17.22 -5.21
C GLY A 156 -4.56 17.41 -3.69
N GLU A 157 -4.21 16.37 -2.92
CA GLU A 157 -4.15 16.42 -1.46
C GLU A 157 -3.13 17.46 -0.98
N LEU A 158 -1.94 17.51 -1.59
CA LEU A 158 -0.91 18.50 -1.25
C LEU A 158 -1.32 19.92 -1.63
N ALA A 159 -1.89 20.13 -2.82
CA ALA A 159 -2.38 21.45 -3.23
C ALA A 159 -3.50 21.97 -2.31
N HIS A 160 -4.31 21.06 -1.74
CA HIS A 160 -5.37 21.43 -0.80
C HIS A 160 -4.85 21.74 0.60
N TYR A 161 -4.07 20.85 1.21
CA TYR A 161 -3.64 20.95 2.60
C TYR A 161 -2.38 21.82 2.80
N TYR A 162 -1.57 21.99 1.77
CA TYR A 162 -0.33 22.76 1.78
C TYR A 162 -0.34 23.85 0.68
N PRO A 163 -1.26 24.83 0.72
CA PRO A 163 -1.48 25.78 -0.37
C PRO A 163 -0.29 26.71 -0.66
N ASN A 164 0.67 26.80 0.27
CA ASN A 164 1.88 27.61 0.11
C ASN A 164 3.08 26.80 -0.42
N THR A 165 2.94 25.47 -0.54
CA THR A 165 3.99 24.59 -1.06
C THR A 165 3.83 24.45 -2.57
N LYS A 166 4.93 24.65 -3.31
CA LYS A 166 4.94 24.47 -4.76
C LYS A 166 4.95 22.98 -5.11
N VAL A 167 3.86 22.48 -5.69
CA VAL A 167 3.74 21.07 -6.10
C VAL A 167 4.01 20.94 -7.60
N THR A 168 4.95 20.06 -7.96
CA THR A 168 5.25 19.71 -9.36
C THR A 168 5.00 18.21 -9.59
N LEU A 169 4.16 17.87 -10.57
CA LEU A 169 3.89 16.51 -11.00
C LEU A 169 4.63 16.22 -12.32
N VAL A 170 5.57 15.28 -12.30
CA VAL A 170 6.35 14.88 -13.47
C VAL A 170 5.84 13.52 -13.96
N HIS A 171 5.55 13.40 -15.26
CA HIS A 171 5.06 12.16 -15.86
C HIS A 171 5.70 11.88 -17.21
N SER A 172 6.05 10.62 -17.44
CA SER A 172 6.83 10.19 -18.62
C SER A 172 6.01 10.13 -19.91
N LEU A 173 4.69 10.10 -19.81
CA LEU A 173 3.80 10.04 -20.97
C LEU A 173 3.30 11.44 -21.37
N PRO A 174 2.83 11.62 -22.62
CA PRO A 174 2.29 12.90 -23.10
C PRO A 174 0.98 13.33 -22.41
N ASP A 175 0.27 12.39 -21.77
CA ASP A 175 -0.96 12.62 -21.01
C ASP A 175 -0.85 11.99 -19.63
N LEU A 176 -1.49 12.59 -18.62
CA LEU A 176 -1.69 11.96 -17.30
C LEU A 176 -2.47 10.65 -17.42
N THR A 177 -2.27 9.76 -16.44
CA THR A 177 -2.73 8.36 -16.42
C THR A 177 -2.18 7.54 -17.60
N ASN A 178 -2.98 6.65 -18.20
CA ASN A 178 -2.62 5.83 -19.35
C ASN A 178 -3.78 5.76 -20.36
N ASP A 179 -3.55 5.13 -21.50
CA ASP A 179 -4.49 5.05 -22.63
C ASP A 179 -5.73 4.19 -22.38
N THR A 180 -5.80 3.45 -21.26
CA THR A 180 -7.02 2.76 -20.81
C THR A 180 -8.16 3.74 -20.56
N TYR A 181 -7.83 4.98 -20.15
CA TYR A 181 -8.83 6.01 -19.88
C TYR A 181 -9.08 6.89 -21.11
N PRO A 182 -10.33 7.31 -21.40
CA PRO A 182 -10.64 8.17 -22.55
C PRO A 182 -9.89 9.51 -22.50
N ALA A 183 -9.48 10.02 -23.67
CA ALA A 183 -8.74 11.29 -23.77
C ALA A 183 -9.45 12.47 -23.08
N LYS A 184 -10.79 12.53 -23.15
CA LYS A 184 -11.59 13.54 -22.45
C LYS A 184 -11.41 13.48 -20.92
N PHE A 185 -11.34 12.28 -20.36
CA PHE A 185 -11.09 12.10 -18.92
C PHE A 185 -9.68 12.55 -18.56
N ARG A 186 -8.66 12.11 -19.31
CA ARG A 186 -7.26 12.50 -19.07
C ARG A 186 -7.07 14.02 -19.12
N LYS A 187 -7.69 14.68 -20.10
CA LYS A 187 -7.73 16.15 -20.20
C LYS A 187 -8.42 16.78 -18.98
N SER A 188 -9.59 16.27 -18.59
CA SER A 188 -10.30 16.79 -17.43
C SER A 188 -9.50 16.65 -16.13
N VAL A 189 -8.73 15.58 -15.98
CA VAL A 189 -7.85 15.38 -14.82
C VAL A 189 -6.71 16.39 -14.83
N LEU A 190 -6.05 16.58 -15.99
CA LEU A 190 -5.01 17.59 -16.17
C LEU A 190 -5.54 19.00 -15.84
N ASP A 191 -6.66 19.39 -16.43
CA ASP A 191 -7.31 20.68 -16.17
C ASP A 191 -7.63 20.86 -14.68
N GLY A 192 -8.10 19.79 -14.02
CA GLY A 192 -8.40 19.77 -12.60
C GLY A 192 -7.17 20.02 -11.71
N VAL A 193 -6.09 19.26 -11.90
CA VAL A 193 -4.87 19.43 -11.08
C VAL A 193 -4.18 20.76 -11.36
N THR A 194 -4.14 21.22 -12.61
CA THR A 194 -3.55 22.53 -12.94
C THR A 194 -4.38 23.68 -12.35
N LYS A 195 -5.71 23.56 -12.31
CA LYS A 195 -6.57 24.56 -11.64
C LYS A 195 -6.31 24.64 -10.13
N LEU A 196 -5.85 23.57 -9.50
CA LEU A 196 -5.42 23.56 -8.09
C LEU A 196 -4.03 24.18 -7.89
N GLY A 197 -3.36 24.63 -8.95
CA GLY A 197 -2.02 25.24 -8.86
C GLY A 197 -0.87 24.25 -9.00
N VAL A 198 -1.13 22.97 -9.30
CA VAL A 198 -0.09 21.97 -9.54
C VAL A 198 0.60 22.26 -10.88
N GLN A 199 1.93 22.38 -10.84
CA GLN A 199 2.75 22.44 -12.06
C GLN A 199 2.86 21.02 -12.64
N VAL A 200 2.45 20.81 -13.89
CA VAL A 200 2.51 19.50 -14.53
C VAL A 200 3.55 19.50 -15.66
N VAL A 201 4.47 18.52 -15.62
CA VAL A 201 5.49 18.28 -16.64
C VAL A 201 5.21 16.92 -17.27
N LEU A 202 4.85 16.92 -18.55
CA LEU A 202 4.52 15.71 -19.31
C LEU A 202 5.65 15.37 -20.29
N GLY A 203 5.77 14.08 -20.63
CA GLY A 203 6.82 13.59 -21.53
C GLY A 203 8.23 13.62 -20.92
N ASP A 204 8.35 13.73 -19.60
CA ASP A 204 9.63 13.84 -18.90
C ASP A 204 9.77 12.80 -17.79
N LYS A 205 11.00 12.44 -17.46
CA LYS A 205 11.31 11.40 -16.47
C LYS A 205 12.61 11.72 -15.75
N LEU A 206 12.73 11.21 -14.53
CA LEU A 206 13.99 11.28 -13.82
C LEU A 206 15.08 10.46 -14.53
N PRO A 207 16.34 10.94 -14.54
CA PRO A 207 17.48 10.14 -14.97
C PRO A 207 17.60 8.86 -14.15
N THR A 208 17.85 7.73 -14.81
CA THR A 208 17.91 6.39 -14.16
C THR A 208 19.13 6.20 -13.27
N ASP A 209 20.15 7.04 -13.43
CA ASP A 209 21.38 7.10 -12.65
C ASP A 209 21.29 8.06 -11.46
N SER A 210 20.17 8.77 -11.30
CA SER A 210 19.93 9.68 -10.19
C SER A 210 18.87 9.11 -9.24
N SER A 211 19.17 9.09 -7.94
CA SER A 211 18.16 8.89 -6.90
C SER A 211 17.74 10.25 -6.35
N PRO A 212 16.46 10.62 -6.43
CA PRO A 212 15.95 11.82 -5.78
C PRO A 212 16.34 11.81 -4.30
N LYS A 213 16.78 12.97 -3.82
CA LYS A 213 17.04 13.20 -2.40
C LYS A 213 16.17 14.35 -1.95
N ASP A 214 15.56 14.22 -0.79
CA ASP A 214 14.82 15.30 -0.17
C ASP A 214 15.78 16.47 0.11
N GLY A 215 15.32 17.70 -0.14
CA GLY A 215 16.07 18.91 0.17
C GLY A 215 16.20 19.12 1.68
N HIS A 216 17.28 19.77 2.10
CA HIS A 216 17.47 20.25 3.47
C HIS A 216 17.02 21.70 3.61
#